data_AF-A0A971WKC7-F1
#
_entry.id   AF-A0A971WKC7-F1
#
_cell.length_a   1.000
_cell.length_b   1.000
_cell.length_c   1.000
_cell.angle_alpha   90.00
_cell.angle_beta   90.00
_cell.angle_gamma   90.00
#
_symmetry.space_group_name_H-M   'P 1'
#
loop_
_entity.id
_entity.type
_entity.pdbx_description
1 polymer ?
#
loop_
_entity_poly.entity_id
_entity_poly.type
_entity_poly.pdbx_seq_one_letter_code
_entity_poly.pdbx_strand_id
1 'polypeptide(L)'
;MKIDNDFITSLIKYDNPIPLVWENLLNIWLSKADDNLEEYYYQGEEDASSFEDFLLKTYDEFFTRVLPKACWNEPSPFQKEDSETCFIVMDGMSIREGVLIFKTIQRQGIVSRIDYSLSAIPSDTQSFREKIKPDLSGKEKFVEISNPGDIRISEQERYIWSYFPDVMLDKIQAGHAVISSLENMYKPLEKIILVVLEKIKSKKIIILSDHGYIRSESGFAFSVSDYQKKKLKEAFGGSRYITMDKADLSDLVSMGLVIDFSGFYLVKSRYIWPVPGKYNIYLHGGVSLMECFVPVIEVEK
;
A
#
# COMPACT_ATOMS: atom_id res chain seq x y z
N MET A 1 12.35 -12.10 12.12
CA MET A 1 13.44 -11.50 11.30
C MET A 1 14.73 -11.15 12.08
N LYS A 2 15.92 -11.36 11.47
CA LYS A 2 17.21 -10.82 11.94
C LYS A 2 17.55 -9.55 11.14
N ILE A 3 17.74 -8.41 11.80
CA ILE A 3 18.18 -7.17 11.15
C ILE A 3 19.68 -7.23 10.87
N ASP A 4 20.09 -6.85 9.66
CA ASP A 4 21.50 -6.77 9.29
C ASP A 4 22.17 -5.53 9.91
N ASN A 5 23.39 -5.68 10.43
CA ASN A 5 24.18 -4.57 10.94
C ASN A 5 24.55 -3.58 9.82
N ASP A 6 24.68 -4.06 8.58
CA ASP A 6 24.95 -3.22 7.42
C ASP A 6 23.75 -2.32 7.09
N PHE A 7 22.52 -2.83 7.28
CA PHE A 7 21.31 -2.01 7.18
C PHE A 7 21.29 -0.90 8.22
N ILE A 8 21.57 -1.20 9.49
CA ILE A 8 21.59 -0.20 10.58
C ILE A 8 22.65 0.88 10.29
N THR A 9 23.84 0.44 9.86
CA THR A 9 24.93 1.36 9.52
C THR A 9 24.55 2.27 8.35
N SER A 10 23.84 1.73 7.36
CA SER A 10 23.35 2.50 6.21
C SER A 10 22.25 3.48 6.62
N LEU A 11 21.33 3.07 7.49
CA LEU A 11 20.25 3.94 7.98
C LEU A 11 20.79 5.21 8.67
N ILE A 12 21.93 5.09 9.38
CA ILE A 12 22.59 6.21 10.06
C ILE A 12 23.32 7.13 9.07
N LYS A 13 23.84 6.58 7.97
CA LYS A 13 24.73 7.29 7.03
C LYS A 13 24.00 7.97 5.88
N TYR A 14 22.83 7.47 5.47
CA TYR A 14 22.12 7.96 4.30
C TYR A 14 21.28 9.20 4.63
N ASP A 15 21.41 10.24 3.81
CA ASP A 15 20.60 11.46 3.93
C ASP A 15 19.11 11.21 3.61
N ASN A 16 18.82 10.28 2.68
CA ASN A 16 17.47 9.84 2.35
C ASN A 16 17.34 8.32 2.58
N PRO A 17 16.66 7.89 3.67
CA PRO A 17 16.51 6.48 4.00
C PRO A 17 15.38 5.78 3.22
N ILE A 18 14.57 6.50 2.44
CA ILE A 18 13.39 5.94 1.74
C ILE A 18 13.75 4.75 0.83
N PRO A 19 14.73 4.84 -0.09
CA PRO A 19 15.08 3.72 -0.96
C PRO A 19 15.60 2.50 -0.18
N LEU A 20 16.39 2.76 0.88
CA LEU A 20 16.95 1.70 1.72
C LEU A 20 15.85 0.93 2.47
N VAL A 21 14.85 1.64 3.01
CA VAL A 21 13.70 1.02 3.68
C VAL A 21 12.85 0.23 2.69
N TRP A 22 12.62 0.78 1.49
CA TRP A 22 11.95 0.04 0.42
C TRP A 22 12.68 -1.25 0.07
N GLU A 23 13.98 -1.20 -0.21
CA GLU A 23 14.77 -2.37 -0.62
C GLU A 23 14.68 -3.49 0.42
N ASN A 24 14.74 -3.15 1.71
CA ASN A 24 14.61 -4.13 2.79
C ASN A 24 13.20 -4.71 2.86
N LEU A 25 12.17 -3.87 2.74
CA LEU A 25 10.79 -4.32 2.71
C LEU A 25 10.52 -5.23 1.51
N LEU A 26 11.00 -4.86 0.32
CA LEU A 26 10.90 -5.64 -0.90
C LEU A 26 11.61 -6.99 -0.76
N ASN A 27 12.80 -7.02 -0.16
CA ASN A 27 13.55 -8.25 0.06
C ASN A 27 12.83 -9.23 1.00
N ILE A 28 12.12 -8.74 2.02
CA ILE A 28 11.27 -9.58 2.88
C ILE A 28 10.27 -10.35 2.02
N TRP A 29 9.50 -9.65 1.19
CA TRP A 29 8.47 -10.26 0.36
C TRP A 29 9.05 -11.11 -0.78
N LEU A 30 10.12 -10.66 -1.44
CA LEU A 30 10.80 -11.44 -2.48
C LEU A 30 11.34 -12.78 -1.95
N SER A 31 11.85 -12.82 -0.72
CA SER A 31 12.39 -14.03 -0.12
C SER A 31 11.35 -15.13 0.13
N LYS A 32 10.07 -14.75 0.15
CA LYS A 32 8.92 -15.65 0.37
C LYS A 32 8.16 -15.97 -0.91
N ALA A 33 8.47 -15.33 -2.03
CA ALA A 33 7.63 -15.33 -3.23
C ALA A 33 7.51 -16.69 -3.96
N ASP A 34 8.35 -17.66 -3.58
CA ASP A 34 8.30 -19.04 -4.07
C ASP A 34 7.64 -20.01 -3.05
N ASP A 35 7.24 -19.52 -1.87
CA ASP A 35 6.45 -20.27 -0.90
C ASP A 35 5.00 -20.46 -1.41
N ASN A 36 4.22 -21.30 -0.72
CA ASN A 36 2.79 -21.35 -0.99
C ASN A 36 2.11 -20.04 -0.53
N LEU A 37 0.96 -19.68 -1.13
CA LEU A 37 0.33 -18.38 -0.91
C LEU A 37 -0.01 -18.10 0.57
N GLU A 38 -0.42 -19.12 1.32
CA GLU A 38 -0.75 -18.98 2.75
C GLU A 38 0.50 -18.62 3.56
N GLU A 39 1.58 -19.38 3.38
CA GLU A 39 2.88 -19.11 4.02
C GLU A 39 3.47 -17.77 3.60
N TYR A 40 3.37 -17.42 2.31
CA TYR A 40 3.79 -16.13 1.76
C TYR A 40 3.14 -14.97 2.51
N TYR A 41 1.80 -14.97 2.60
CA TYR A 41 1.07 -13.90 3.26
C TYR A 41 1.28 -13.88 4.76
N TYR A 42 1.38 -15.03 5.42
CA TYR A 42 1.50 -15.09 6.87
C TYR A 42 2.92 -14.75 7.34
N GLN A 43 3.95 -15.44 6.84
CA GLN A 43 5.33 -15.22 7.26
C GLN A 43 5.86 -13.88 6.75
N GLY A 44 5.51 -13.49 5.52
CA GLY A 44 5.87 -12.18 4.98
C GLY A 44 5.30 -11.05 5.82
N GLU A 45 4.06 -11.19 6.32
CA GLU A 45 3.46 -10.20 7.20
C GLU A 45 4.15 -10.13 8.56
N GLU A 46 4.51 -11.28 9.14
CA GLU A 46 5.23 -11.36 10.41
C GLU A 46 6.58 -10.64 10.34
N ASP A 47 7.36 -10.92 9.28
CA ASP A 47 8.67 -10.30 9.08
C ASP A 47 8.54 -8.79 8.74
N ALA A 48 7.57 -8.40 7.91
CA ALA A 48 7.31 -6.99 7.59
C ALA A 48 6.82 -6.19 8.80
N SER A 49 5.97 -6.78 9.64
CA SER A 49 5.52 -6.17 10.90
C SER A 49 6.68 -6.02 11.89
N SER A 50 7.54 -7.04 12.00
CA SER A 50 8.75 -7.00 12.81
C SER A 50 9.74 -5.92 12.33
N PHE A 51 9.88 -5.76 11.01
CA PHE A 51 10.73 -4.72 10.42
C PHE A 51 10.19 -3.31 10.73
N GLU A 52 8.89 -3.14 10.60
CA GLU A 52 8.24 -1.87 10.91
C GLU A 52 8.34 -1.52 12.41
N ASP A 53 8.16 -2.49 13.30
CA ASP A 53 8.33 -2.34 14.76
C ASP A 53 9.78 -1.97 15.11
N PHE A 54 10.75 -2.59 14.43
CA PHE A 54 12.16 -2.22 14.57
C PHE A 54 12.40 -0.76 14.20
N LEU A 55 11.94 -0.32 13.02
CA LEU A 55 12.08 1.08 12.59
C LEU A 55 11.38 2.03 13.55
N LEU A 56 10.18 1.67 14.01
CA LEU A 56 9.41 2.51 14.93
C LEU A 56 10.15 2.73 16.26
N LYS A 57 10.81 1.69 16.78
CA LYS A 57 11.56 1.75 18.05
C LYS A 57 12.93 2.38 17.94
N THR A 58 13.56 2.33 16.77
CA THR A 58 14.95 2.77 16.57
C THR A 58 15.07 4.08 15.81
N TYR A 59 14.07 4.44 15.00
CA TYR A 59 14.04 5.61 14.16
C TYR A 59 12.60 6.11 13.94
N ASP A 60 11.94 6.53 15.03
CA ASP A 60 10.55 7.01 15.02
C ASP A 60 10.33 8.20 14.07
N GLU A 61 11.37 9.03 13.88
CA GLU A 61 11.35 10.15 12.93
C GLU A 61 11.07 9.71 11.49
N PHE A 62 11.35 8.44 11.17
CA PHE A 62 10.97 7.88 9.88
C PHE A 62 9.46 8.02 9.64
N PHE A 63 8.63 7.66 10.61
CA PHE A 63 7.16 7.69 10.47
C PHE A 63 6.56 9.05 10.80
N THR A 64 7.21 9.86 11.64
CA THR A 64 6.67 11.19 12.02
C THR A 64 7.09 12.30 11.06
N ARG A 65 8.20 12.13 10.32
CA ARG A 65 8.74 13.19 9.46
C ARG A 65 9.14 12.68 8.08
N VAL A 66 9.98 11.66 8.00
CA VAL A 66 10.63 11.31 6.73
C VAL A 66 9.65 10.76 5.71
N LEU A 67 8.94 9.68 6.06
CA LEU A 67 7.94 9.04 5.21
C LEU A 67 6.78 9.97 4.83
N PRO A 68 6.06 10.64 5.76
CA PRO A 68 4.95 11.50 5.38
C PRO A 68 5.40 12.69 4.51
N LYS A 69 6.59 13.26 4.78
CA LYS A 69 7.17 14.30 3.93
C LYS A 69 7.55 13.78 2.54
N ALA A 70 8.05 12.55 2.45
CA ALA A 70 8.35 11.92 1.17
C ALA A 70 7.06 11.70 0.37
N CYS A 71 6.02 11.11 0.97
CA CYS A 71 4.72 10.90 0.32
C CYS A 71 4.09 12.21 -0.19
N TRP A 72 4.24 13.30 0.57
CA TRP A 72 3.72 14.63 0.23
C TRP A 72 4.49 15.30 -0.92
N ASN A 73 5.81 15.18 -0.95
CA ASN A 73 6.65 15.88 -1.94
C ASN A 73 6.91 15.06 -3.20
N GLU A 74 6.73 13.74 -3.16
CA GLU A 74 7.02 12.90 -4.31
C GLU A 74 6.07 13.23 -5.46
N PRO A 75 6.61 13.48 -6.67
CA PRO A 75 5.78 13.74 -7.83
C PRO A 75 4.86 12.56 -8.12
N SER A 76 3.81 12.85 -8.87
CA SER A 76 2.93 11.82 -9.41
C SER A 76 3.71 10.84 -10.30
N PRO A 77 3.36 9.54 -10.26
CA PRO A 77 4.01 8.50 -11.06
C PRO A 77 3.86 8.73 -12.57
N PHE A 78 2.94 9.60 -13.01
CA PHE A 78 2.69 9.87 -14.42
C PHE A 78 3.60 10.94 -15.04
N GLN A 79 4.29 11.75 -14.23
CA GLN A 79 5.01 12.93 -14.72
C GLN A 79 6.23 12.63 -15.60
N LYS A 80 6.85 11.47 -15.42
CA LYS A 80 8.16 11.14 -16.03
C LYS A 80 8.04 10.34 -17.32
N GLU A 81 6.82 10.05 -17.76
CA GLU A 81 6.55 9.07 -18.79
C GLU A 81 5.95 9.72 -20.04
N ASP A 82 6.21 9.12 -21.19
CA ASP A 82 5.72 9.62 -22.46
C ASP A 82 4.25 9.22 -22.74
N SER A 83 3.75 9.59 -23.92
CA SER A 83 2.37 9.30 -24.34
C SER A 83 2.13 7.84 -24.70
N GLU A 84 3.16 7.03 -24.88
CA GLU A 84 3.10 5.64 -25.31
C GLU A 84 3.04 4.66 -24.13
N THR A 85 3.41 5.12 -22.93
CA THR A 85 3.28 4.36 -21.68
C THR A 85 1.82 4.15 -21.29
N CYS A 86 1.43 2.88 -21.13
CA CYS A 86 0.15 2.51 -20.52
C CYS A 86 0.29 2.38 -19.00
N PHE A 87 -0.64 2.94 -18.25
CA PHE A 87 -0.72 2.85 -16.80
C PHE A 87 -1.89 1.97 -16.37
N ILE A 88 -1.61 1.07 -15.42
CA ILE A 88 -2.59 0.21 -14.78
C ILE A 88 -2.53 0.52 -13.28
N VAL A 89 -3.51 1.25 -12.76
CA VAL A 89 -3.64 1.53 -11.34
C VAL A 89 -4.53 0.45 -10.70
N MET A 90 -3.99 -0.23 -9.70
CA MET A 90 -4.64 -1.28 -8.93
C MET A 90 -5.02 -0.73 -7.55
N ASP A 91 -6.32 -0.57 -7.31
CA ASP A 91 -6.87 0.04 -6.10
C ASP A 91 -6.58 -0.81 -4.85
N GLY A 92 -5.82 -0.27 -3.90
CA GLY A 92 -5.46 -0.96 -2.66
C GLY A 92 -4.42 -2.09 -2.80
N MET A 93 -3.66 -2.13 -3.88
CA MET A 93 -2.62 -3.15 -4.10
C MET A 93 -1.36 -2.83 -3.28
N SER A 94 -1.04 -3.69 -2.31
CA SER A 94 0.16 -3.55 -1.50
C SER A 94 1.37 -4.23 -2.15
N ILE A 95 2.56 -4.02 -1.57
CA ILE A 95 3.78 -4.72 -1.99
C ILE A 95 3.62 -6.26 -1.99
N ARG A 96 2.71 -6.80 -1.16
CA ARG A 96 2.40 -8.23 -1.08
C ARG A 96 1.96 -8.76 -2.43
N GLU A 97 0.94 -8.15 -3.00
CA GLU A 97 0.42 -8.53 -4.30
C GLU A 97 1.37 -8.11 -5.43
N GLY A 98 2.02 -6.95 -5.31
CA GLY A 98 2.98 -6.46 -6.29
C GLY A 98 4.11 -7.45 -6.55
N VAL A 99 4.69 -8.05 -5.51
CA VAL A 99 5.76 -9.05 -5.63
C VAL A 99 5.25 -10.33 -6.31
N LEU A 100 4.05 -10.80 -5.97
CA LEU A 100 3.46 -11.98 -6.62
C LEU A 100 3.19 -11.73 -8.11
N ILE A 101 2.59 -10.58 -8.44
CA ILE A 101 2.34 -10.18 -9.84
C ILE A 101 3.65 -10.06 -10.61
N PHE A 102 4.67 -9.43 -10.03
CA PHE A 102 5.99 -9.33 -10.62
C PHE A 102 6.57 -10.71 -10.96
N LYS A 103 6.51 -11.67 -10.01
CA LYS A 103 6.95 -13.05 -10.26
C LYS A 103 6.11 -13.76 -11.31
N THR A 104 4.80 -13.56 -11.32
CA THR A 104 3.93 -14.12 -12.36
C THR A 104 4.28 -13.59 -13.75
N ILE A 105 4.57 -12.29 -13.90
CA ILE A 105 5.01 -11.68 -15.16
C ILE A 105 6.36 -12.26 -15.61
N GLN A 106 7.33 -12.37 -14.69
CA GLN A 106 8.64 -12.97 -14.98
C GLN A 106 8.52 -14.43 -15.43
N ARG A 107 7.62 -15.21 -14.82
CA ARG A 107 7.36 -16.62 -15.20
C ARG A 107 6.76 -16.75 -16.62
N GLN A 108 6.15 -15.69 -17.15
CA GLN A 108 5.72 -15.63 -18.56
C GLN A 108 6.85 -15.27 -19.53
N GLY A 109 8.08 -15.05 -19.04
CA GLY A 109 9.22 -14.65 -19.85
C GLY A 109 9.19 -13.20 -20.29
N ILE A 110 8.33 -12.37 -19.67
CA ILE A 110 8.22 -10.95 -19.97
C ILE A 110 9.27 -10.18 -19.16
N VAL A 111 9.98 -9.25 -19.81
CA VAL A 111 10.97 -8.40 -19.15
C VAL A 111 10.24 -7.42 -18.23
N SER A 112 10.59 -7.44 -16.95
CA SER A 112 9.97 -6.59 -15.95
C SER A 112 10.94 -6.19 -14.84
N ARG A 113 10.64 -5.05 -14.21
CA ARG A 113 11.33 -4.49 -13.04
C ARG A 113 10.30 -4.13 -11.98
N ILE A 114 10.59 -4.38 -10.71
CA ILE A 114 9.79 -3.90 -9.59
C ILE A 114 10.55 -2.82 -8.83
N ASP A 115 9.86 -1.73 -8.54
CA ASP A 115 10.30 -0.57 -7.79
C ASP A 115 9.12 -0.07 -6.94
N TYR A 116 9.21 1.14 -6.39
CA TYR A 116 8.13 1.75 -5.61
C TYR A 116 7.72 3.12 -6.11
N SER A 117 6.52 3.51 -5.69
CA SER A 117 6.09 4.89 -5.54
C SER A 117 5.58 5.05 -4.11
N LEU A 118 5.37 6.29 -3.67
CA LEU A 118 4.71 6.60 -2.43
C LEU A 118 3.25 7.01 -2.68
N SER A 119 2.36 6.47 -1.85
CA SER A 119 0.95 6.86 -1.81
C SER A 119 0.80 8.36 -1.53
N ALA A 120 -0.41 8.88 -1.74
CA ALA A 120 -0.77 10.18 -1.17
C ALA A 120 -0.89 10.10 0.36
N ILE A 121 -0.99 11.26 1.02
CA ILE A 121 -1.33 11.39 2.45
C ILE A 121 -2.61 12.22 2.56
N PRO A 122 -3.68 11.71 3.19
CA PRO A 122 -3.85 10.34 3.69
C PRO A 122 -3.67 9.24 2.62
N SER A 123 -3.29 8.03 3.06
CA SER A 123 -3.07 6.87 2.17
C SER A 123 -4.40 6.26 1.73
N ASP A 124 -5.12 6.97 0.86
CA ASP A 124 -6.41 6.56 0.30
C ASP A 124 -6.58 6.98 -1.17
N THR A 125 -7.60 6.40 -1.80
CA THR A 125 -7.92 6.62 -3.22
C THR A 125 -8.23 8.09 -3.54
N GLN A 126 -8.94 8.81 -2.66
CA GLN A 126 -9.32 10.20 -2.92
C GLN A 126 -8.07 11.09 -2.99
N SER A 127 -7.20 10.97 -1.99
CA SER A 127 -5.96 11.74 -1.90
C SER A 127 -5.03 11.42 -3.07
N PHE A 128 -4.97 10.15 -3.49
CA PHE A 128 -4.20 9.78 -4.69
C PHE A 128 -4.78 10.39 -5.97
N ARG A 129 -6.11 10.36 -6.15
CA ARG A 129 -6.78 11.00 -7.29
C ARG A 129 -6.51 12.51 -7.33
N GLU A 130 -6.44 13.17 -6.19
CA GLU A 130 -6.04 14.58 -6.10
C GLU A 130 -4.57 14.78 -6.49
N LYS A 131 -3.65 13.91 -6.04
CA LYS A 131 -2.21 13.93 -6.37
C LYS A 131 -1.95 13.83 -7.88
N ILE A 132 -2.66 12.96 -8.59
CA ILE A 132 -2.44 12.71 -10.04
C ILE A 132 -3.21 13.68 -10.95
N LYS A 133 -4.21 14.40 -10.42
CA LYS A 133 -5.10 15.26 -11.21
C LYS A 133 -4.37 16.29 -12.07
N PRO A 134 -3.26 16.95 -11.63
CA PRO A 134 -2.56 17.93 -12.45
C PRO A 134 -1.92 17.35 -13.72
N ASP A 135 -1.59 16.05 -13.72
CA ASP A 135 -0.87 15.41 -14.84
C ASP A 135 -1.82 14.80 -15.87
N LEU A 136 -3.07 14.59 -15.48
CA LEU A 136 -4.12 14.16 -16.39
C LEU A 136 -4.65 15.39 -17.14
N SER A 137 -4.57 15.37 -18.46
CA SER A 137 -4.92 16.50 -19.34
C SER A 137 -6.43 16.86 -19.38
N GLY A 138 -7.22 16.44 -18.39
CA GLY A 138 -8.66 16.65 -18.26
C GLY A 138 -9.53 15.88 -19.27
N LYS A 139 -8.96 15.47 -20.41
CA LYS A 139 -9.61 14.63 -21.43
C LYS A 139 -9.33 13.14 -21.25
N GLU A 140 -8.22 12.83 -20.60
CA GLU A 140 -7.81 11.45 -20.33
C GLU A 140 -8.67 10.88 -19.21
N LYS A 141 -9.30 9.75 -19.50
CA LYS A 141 -10.16 9.03 -18.56
C LYS A 141 -9.58 7.65 -18.35
N PHE A 142 -9.68 7.18 -17.12
CA PHE A 142 -9.42 5.78 -16.83
C PHE A 142 -10.55 4.93 -17.42
N VAL A 143 -10.17 3.84 -18.08
CA VAL A 143 -11.08 2.72 -18.30
C VAL A 143 -11.10 1.89 -17.02
N GLU A 144 -12.30 1.67 -16.50
CA GLU A 144 -12.48 1.08 -15.18
C GLU A 144 -12.76 -0.43 -15.27
N ILE A 145 -12.06 -1.21 -14.46
CA ILE A 145 -12.25 -2.66 -14.31
C ILE A 145 -12.85 -2.93 -12.93
N SER A 146 -14.15 -3.24 -12.92
CA SER A 146 -14.92 -3.58 -11.71
C SER A 146 -15.36 -5.05 -11.67
N ASN A 147 -15.16 -5.81 -12.76
CA ASN A 147 -15.51 -7.23 -12.85
C ASN A 147 -14.41 -8.05 -13.53
N PRO A 148 -13.72 -8.97 -12.82
CA PRO A 148 -12.67 -9.82 -13.39
C PRO A 148 -13.20 -10.84 -14.39
N GLY A 149 -14.54 -11.04 -14.46
CA GLY A 149 -15.21 -11.87 -15.45
C GLY A 149 -15.49 -11.17 -16.79
N ASP A 150 -15.47 -9.84 -16.84
CA ASP A 150 -15.88 -9.05 -18.01
C ASP A 150 -14.95 -7.82 -18.17
N ILE A 151 -13.72 -8.05 -18.63
CA ILE A 151 -12.70 -7.02 -18.80
C ILE A 151 -12.81 -6.40 -20.20
N ARG A 152 -13.40 -5.20 -20.25
CA ARG A 152 -13.66 -4.43 -21.47
C ARG A 152 -12.68 -3.27 -21.60
N ILE A 153 -11.57 -3.52 -22.29
CA ILE A 153 -10.53 -2.53 -22.61
C ILE A 153 -10.21 -2.61 -24.11
N SER A 154 -9.83 -1.49 -24.73
CA SER A 154 -9.23 -1.50 -26.06
C SER A 154 -7.74 -1.87 -26.01
N GLU A 155 -7.12 -2.10 -27.16
CA GLU A 155 -5.69 -2.44 -27.26
C GLU A 155 -4.75 -1.22 -27.02
N GLN A 156 -5.32 -0.02 -27.03
CA GLN A 156 -4.61 1.28 -27.02
C GLN A 156 -4.97 2.11 -25.78
N GLU A 157 -5.52 1.48 -24.74
CA GLU A 157 -5.81 2.21 -23.50
C GLU A 157 -4.51 2.72 -22.87
N ARG A 158 -4.52 4.00 -22.52
CA ARG A 158 -3.40 4.63 -21.80
C ARG A 158 -3.55 4.55 -20.29
N TYR A 159 -4.78 4.61 -19.78
CA TYR A 159 -5.04 4.62 -18.34
C TYR A 159 -6.14 3.62 -18.00
N ILE A 160 -5.80 2.67 -17.15
CA ILE A 160 -6.70 1.62 -16.67
C ILE A 160 -6.74 1.70 -15.15
N TRP A 161 -7.94 1.72 -14.57
CA TRP A 161 -8.15 1.68 -13.12
C TRP A 161 -8.88 0.41 -12.76
N SER A 162 -8.24 -0.47 -12.01
CA SER A 162 -8.85 -1.68 -11.46
C SER A 162 -9.24 -1.42 -10.03
N TYR A 163 -10.51 -1.66 -9.67
CA TYR A 163 -11.00 -1.58 -8.29
C TYR A 163 -10.51 -2.73 -7.38
N PHE A 164 -9.66 -3.61 -7.91
CA PHE A 164 -9.06 -4.73 -7.18
C PHE A 164 -7.61 -4.40 -6.80
N PRO A 165 -7.14 -4.85 -5.63
CA PRO A 165 -7.83 -5.77 -4.71
C PRO A 165 -8.83 -5.15 -3.71
N ASP A 166 -8.92 -3.83 -3.57
CA ASP A 166 -9.62 -3.16 -2.46
C ASP A 166 -11.07 -3.63 -2.24
N VAL A 167 -11.88 -3.71 -3.31
CA VAL A 167 -13.28 -4.19 -3.24
C VAL A 167 -13.45 -5.63 -2.75
N MET A 168 -12.37 -6.42 -2.74
CA MET A 168 -12.35 -7.76 -2.15
C MET A 168 -11.82 -7.76 -0.73
N LEU A 169 -10.87 -6.89 -0.39
CA LEU A 169 -10.37 -6.73 0.98
C LEU A 169 -11.51 -6.37 1.93
N ASP A 170 -12.41 -5.48 1.50
CA ASP A 170 -13.62 -5.10 2.23
C ASP A 170 -14.57 -6.27 2.54
N LYS A 171 -14.52 -7.33 1.73
CA LYS A 171 -15.34 -8.53 1.90
C LYS A 171 -14.70 -9.54 2.85
N ILE A 172 -13.42 -9.40 3.17
CA ILE A 172 -12.74 -10.26 4.12
C ILE A 172 -13.03 -9.72 5.53
N GLN A 173 -13.85 -10.45 6.27
CA GLN A 173 -14.28 -10.08 7.62
C GLN A 173 -13.89 -11.14 8.65
N ALA A 174 -13.56 -10.70 9.86
CA ALA A 174 -13.37 -11.59 11.01
C ALA A 174 -14.68 -11.78 11.81
N GLY A 175 -15.00 -13.02 12.21
CA GLY A 175 -16.00 -13.31 13.25
C GLY A 175 -17.41 -13.74 12.79
N HIS A 176 -17.74 -13.62 11.51
CA HIS A 176 -18.94 -14.24 10.93
C HIS A 176 -18.56 -14.78 9.55
N ALA A 177 -18.53 -16.11 9.40
CA ALA A 177 -18.17 -16.86 8.18
C ALA A 177 -17.16 -16.13 7.27
N VAL A 178 -15.86 -16.34 7.45
CA VAL A 178 -14.80 -15.78 6.60
C VAL A 178 -15.23 -15.91 5.12
N ILE A 179 -15.65 -14.78 4.52
CA ILE A 179 -16.30 -14.80 3.19
C ILE A 179 -15.25 -14.99 2.09
N SER A 180 -14.00 -14.60 2.36
CA SER A 180 -12.87 -14.73 1.44
C SER A 180 -11.54 -14.71 2.21
N SER A 181 -10.46 -15.13 1.55
CA SER A 181 -9.09 -15.10 2.06
C SER A 181 -8.18 -14.31 1.10
N LEU A 182 -6.94 -13.99 1.49
CA LEU A 182 -5.99 -13.28 0.62
C LEU A 182 -5.64 -14.10 -0.63
N GLU A 183 -5.57 -15.42 -0.50
CA GLU A 183 -5.33 -16.34 -1.60
C GLU A 183 -6.48 -16.31 -2.61
N ASN A 184 -7.71 -16.19 -2.13
CA ASN A 184 -8.89 -16.07 -3.00
C ASN A 184 -9.03 -14.68 -3.61
N MET A 185 -8.56 -13.63 -2.92
CA MET A 185 -8.47 -12.27 -3.46
C MET A 185 -7.40 -12.17 -4.55
N TYR A 186 -6.26 -12.84 -4.40
CA TYR A 186 -5.15 -12.77 -5.35
C TYR A 186 -5.52 -13.32 -6.74
N LYS A 187 -6.34 -14.38 -6.82
CA LYS A 187 -6.72 -15.01 -8.09
C LYS A 187 -7.35 -14.04 -9.12
N PRO A 188 -8.41 -13.28 -8.80
CA PRO A 188 -8.97 -12.30 -9.73
C PRO A 188 -8.01 -11.15 -10.04
N LEU A 189 -7.15 -10.74 -9.09
CA LEU A 189 -6.12 -9.74 -9.32
C LEU A 189 -5.14 -10.19 -10.39
N GLU A 190 -4.58 -11.40 -10.23
CA GLU A 190 -3.68 -12.03 -11.21
C GLU A 190 -4.36 -12.14 -12.58
N LYS A 191 -5.60 -12.63 -12.62
CA LYS A 191 -6.37 -12.74 -13.86
C LYS A 191 -6.51 -11.39 -14.57
N ILE A 192 -6.84 -10.32 -13.85
CA ILE A 192 -6.99 -8.99 -14.43
C ILE A 192 -5.68 -8.57 -15.09
N ILE A 193 -4.56 -8.66 -14.37
CA ILE A 193 -3.25 -8.26 -14.90
C ILE A 193 -2.91 -9.06 -16.15
N LEU A 194 -3.06 -10.39 -16.13
CA LEU A 194 -2.73 -11.22 -17.27
C LEU A 194 -3.57 -10.89 -18.51
N VAL A 195 -4.88 -10.68 -18.34
CA VAL A 195 -5.77 -10.31 -19.46
C VAL A 195 -5.42 -8.92 -20.00
N VAL A 196 -5.09 -7.96 -19.13
CA VAL A 196 -4.70 -6.61 -19.56
C VAL A 196 -3.36 -6.66 -20.30
N LEU A 197 -2.38 -7.39 -19.78
CA LEU A 197 -1.09 -7.60 -20.43
C LEU A 197 -1.22 -8.36 -21.75
N GLU A 198 -2.18 -9.26 -21.93
CA GLU A 198 -2.38 -9.90 -23.22
C GLU A 198 -2.95 -8.92 -24.27
N LYS A 199 -3.86 -8.02 -23.86
CA LYS A 199 -4.60 -7.14 -24.77
C LYS A 199 -3.86 -5.86 -25.16
N ILE A 200 -3.14 -5.24 -24.21
CA ILE A 200 -2.54 -3.91 -24.42
C ILE A 200 -1.28 -4.01 -25.30
N LYS A 201 -1.23 -3.18 -26.36
CA LYS A 201 -0.13 -3.16 -27.33
C LYS A 201 0.99 -2.16 -27.04
N SER A 202 0.87 -1.37 -25.96
CA SER A 202 1.94 -0.48 -25.51
C SER A 202 3.23 -1.25 -25.23
N LYS A 203 4.37 -0.67 -25.68
CA LYS A 203 5.71 -1.24 -25.46
C LYS A 203 6.14 -1.15 -24.00
N LYS A 204 5.69 -0.09 -23.31
CA LYS A 204 5.93 0.12 -21.89
C LYS A 204 4.59 0.13 -21.15
N ILE A 205 4.50 -0.68 -20.12
CA ILE A 205 3.33 -0.74 -19.23
C ILE A 205 3.83 -0.56 -17.80
N ILE A 206 3.19 0.33 -17.05
CA ILE A 206 3.45 0.55 -15.63
C ILE A 206 2.23 0.10 -14.84
N ILE A 207 2.40 -0.93 -14.02
CA ILE A 207 1.40 -1.39 -13.06
C ILE A 207 1.76 -0.77 -11.72
N LEU A 208 0.84 -0.05 -11.09
CA LEU A 208 1.06 0.58 -9.79
C LEU A 208 -0.18 0.52 -8.91
N SER A 209 -0.10 1.09 -7.71
CA SER A 209 -1.23 1.25 -6.81
C SER A 209 -1.39 2.69 -6.33
N ASP A 210 -2.60 3.03 -5.91
CA ASP A 210 -2.95 4.30 -5.29
C ASP A 210 -2.58 4.34 -3.80
N HIS A 211 -2.80 3.23 -3.08
CA HIS A 211 -2.39 3.02 -1.70
C HIS A 211 -2.22 1.53 -1.37
N GLY A 212 -1.50 1.25 -0.29
CA GLY A 212 -1.50 -0.08 0.32
C GLY A 212 -2.44 -0.19 1.53
N TYR A 213 -2.22 -1.21 2.37
CA TYR A 213 -3.03 -1.49 3.55
C TYR A 213 -2.25 -2.29 4.62
N ILE A 214 -2.70 -2.18 5.87
CA ILE A 214 -2.24 -3.01 7.00
C ILE A 214 -3.27 -4.08 7.37
N ARG A 215 -2.79 -5.14 8.04
CA ARG A 215 -3.63 -6.14 8.70
C ARG A 215 -3.80 -5.79 10.18
N SER A 216 -5.03 -5.85 10.67
CA SER A 216 -5.39 -5.57 12.06
C SER A 216 -5.49 -6.83 12.95
N GLU A 217 -5.12 -7.98 12.42
CA GLU A 217 -5.09 -9.22 13.19
C GLU A 217 -4.00 -9.20 14.27
N SER A 218 -4.25 -9.93 15.36
CA SER A 218 -3.29 -10.07 16.45
C SER A 218 -2.01 -10.74 15.94
N GLY A 219 -0.86 -10.16 16.27
CA GLY A 219 0.45 -10.59 15.78
C GLY A 219 1.01 -9.73 14.65
N PHE A 220 0.16 -9.01 13.91
CA PHE A 220 0.59 -8.10 12.82
C PHE A 220 0.42 -6.62 13.12
N ALA A 221 -0.36 -6.32 14.16
CA ALA A 221 -0.68 -4.96 14.57
C ALA A 221 -0.16 -4.64 15.97
N PHE A 222 0.07 -3.35 16.23
CA PHE A 222 0.63 -2.86 17.48
C PHE A 222 -0.47 -2.54 18.47
N SER A 223 -0.38 -3.14 19.65
CA SER A 223 -1.35 -2.96 20.71
C SER A 223 -1.22 -1.59 21.36
N VAL A 224 -2.35 -1.11 21.86
CA VAL A 224 -2.46 0.15 22.61
C VAL A 224 -3.13 -0.16 23.96
N SER A 225 -2.83 0.64 24.99
CA SER A 225 -3.50 0.52 26.29
C SER A 225 -5.00 0.80 26.16
N ASP A 226 -5.80 0.34 27.12
CA ASP A 226 -7.26 0.57 27.11
C ASP A 226 -7.62 2.07 27.11
N TYR A 227 -6.80 2.89 27.76
CA TYR A 227 -6.95 4.34 27.76
C TYR A 227 -6.74 4.93 26.36
N GLN A 228 -5.64 4.56 25.70
CA GLN A 228 -5.33 4.97 24.33
C GLN A 228 -6.38 4.47 23.34
N LYS A 229 -6.81 3.21 23.49
CA LYS A 229 -7.87 2.58 22.69
C LYS A 229 -9.16 3.39 22.75
N LYS A 230 -9.58 3.83 23.94
CA LYS A 230 -10.79 4.64 24.13
C LYS A 230 -10.66 5.97 23.37
N LYS A 231 -9.55 6.68 23.53
CA LYS A 231 -9.31 7.96 22.83
C LYS A 231 -9.26 7.81 21.31
N LEU A 232 -8.52 6.82 20.81
CA LEU A 232 -8.45 6.53 19.37
C LEU A 232 -9.83 6.22 18.80
N LYS A 233 -10.62 5.40 19.51
CA LYS A 233 -11.99 5.06 19.09
C LYS A 233 -12.91 6.28 19.06
N GLU A 234 -12.85 7.14 20.07
CA GLU A 234 -13.66 8.36 20.15
C GLU A 234 -13.30 9.36 19.04
N ALA A 235 -12.01 9.51 18.74
CA ALA A 235 -11.53 10.46 17.74
C ALA A 235 -11.69 9.97 16.29
N PHE A 236 -11.27 8.74 16.00
CA PHE A 236 -11.15 8.23 14.64
C PHE A 236 -12.29 7.30 14.23
N GLY A 237 -13.10 6.81 15.16
CA GLY A 237 -14.03 5.73 14.88
C GLY A 237 -13.25 4.51 14.39
N GLY A 238 -13.43 4.12 13.13
CA GLY A 238 -12.59 3.07 12.48
C GLY A 238 -11.78 3.58 11.29
N SER A 239 -11.66 4.91 11.12
CA SER A 239 -10.75 5.52 10.14
C SER A 239 -9.33 5.50 10.69
N ARG A 240 -8.31 5.64 9.83
CA ARG A 240 -6.91 5.86 10.28
C ARG A 240 -6.47 7.31 10.16
N TYR A 241 -7.38 8.20 9.77
CA TYR A 241 -7.13 9.63 9.75
C TYR A 241 -8.39 10.44 10.00
N ILE A 242 -8.21 11.70 10.42
CA ILE A 242 -9.23 12.75 10.41
C ILE A 242 -8.60 14.08 10.00
N THR A 243 -9.42 15.03 9.55
CA THR A 243 -8.98 16.42 9.37
C THR A 243 -8.82 17.11 10.72
N MET A 244 -7.83 18.00 10.85
CA MET A 244 -7.48 18.63 12.12
C MET A 244 -8.55 19.60 12.66
N ASP A 245 -9.49 20.03 11.83
CA ASP A 245 -10.63 20.87 12.23
C ASP A 245 -11.70 20.11 13.05
N LYS A 246 -11.64 18.77 13.07
CA LYS A 246 -12.64 17.93 13.75
C LYS A 246 -12.41 17.76 15.26
N ALA A 247 -11.16 17.78 15.71
CA ALA A 247 -10.80 17.55 17.11
C ALA A 247 -9.37 18.01 17.43
N ASP A 248 -9.08 18.33 18.68
CA ASP A 248 -7.71 18.48 19.18
C ASP A 248 -7.19 17.12 19.65
N LEU A 249 -6.20 16.59 18.94
CA LEU A 249 -5.57 15.29 19.23
C LEU A 249 -4.11 15.43 19.69
N SER A 250 -3.70 16.61 20.16
CA SER A 250 -2.34 16.88 20.65
C SER A 250 -1.85 15.86 21.69
N ASP A 251 -2.77 15.37 22.51
CA ASP A 251 -2.48 14.31 23.49
C ASP A 251 -2.11 12.97 22.82
N LEU A 252 -2.83 12.54 21.77
CA LEU A 252 -2.49 11.32 21.01
C LEU A 252 -1.19 11.48 20.20
N VAL A 253 -0.89 12.70 19.76
CA VAL A 253 0.40 13.04 19.15
C VAL A 253 1.53 12.93 20.19
N SER A 254 1.33 13.47 21.39
CA SER A 254 2.31 13.38 22.49
C SER A 254 2.57 11.95 22.95
N MET A 255 1.57 11.07 22.84
CA MET A 255 1.70 9.63 23.12
C MET A 255 2.41 8.87 21.99
N GLY A 256 2.70 9.52 20.87
CA GLY A 256 3.34 8.89 19.72
C GLY A 256 2.46 7.87 19.01
N LEU A 257 1.13 8.03 19.02
CA LEU A 257 0.20 7.13 18.29
C LEU A 257 -0.30 7.74 16.98
N VAL A 258 -0.29 9.07 16.91
CA VAL A 258 -0.82 9.88 15.83
C VAL A 258 0.24 10.88 15.42
N ILE A 259 0.26 11.26 14.15
CA ILE A 259 1.05 12.38 13.64
C ILE A 259 0.12 13.49 13.16
N ASP A 260 0.55 14.73 13.31
CA ASP A 260 -0.06 15.91 12.72
C ASP A 260 0.70 16.27 11.44
N PHE A 261 0.04 16.11 10.28
CA PHE A 261 0.71 16.37 9.01
C PHE A 261 -0.26 16.91 7.96
N SER A 262 0.09 18.04 7.36
CA SER A 262 -0.63 18.68 6.24
C SER A 262 -2.15 18.84 6.45
N GLY A 263 -2.57 19.25 7.65
CA GLY A 263 -4.00 19.46 7.96
C GLY A 263 -4.75 18.20 8.38
N PHE A 264 -4.07 17.07 8.54
CA PHE A 264 -4.62 15.81 9.01
C PHE A 264 -3.97 15.35 10.31
N TYR A 265 -4.75 14.66 11.13
CA TYR A 265 -4.23 13.71 12.10
C TYR A 265 -4.26 12.32 11.48
N LEU A 266 -3.11 11.65 11.43
CA LEU A 266 -2.96 10.32 10.82
C LEU A 266 -2.42 9.35 11.86
N VAL A 267 -2.93 8.12 11.87
CA VAL A 267 -2.39 7.08 12.75
C VAL A 267 -1.02 6.64 12.26
N LYS A 268 -0.08 6.61 13.20
CA LYS A 268 1.30 6.18 12.94
C LYS A 268 1.38 4.67 12.91
N SER A 269 2.08 4.13 11.92
CA SER A 269 2.45 2.72 11.83
C SER A 269 1.25 1.77 12.06
N ARG A 270 1.47 0.57 12.59
CA ARG A 270 0.47 -0.49 12.70
C ARG A 270 -0.39 -0.41 13.96
N TYR A 271 -0.51 0.76 14.60
CA TYR A 271 -1.40 0.90 15.75
C TYR A 271 -2.85 0.68 15.35
N ILE A 272 -3.56 -0.17 16.11
CA ILE A 272 -4.97 -0.48 15.88
C ILE A 272 -5.78 -0.39 17.17
N TRP A 273 -7.08 -0.17 17.03
CA TRP A 273 -8.03 -0.21 18.13
C TRP A 273 -9.32 -0.88 17.63
N PRO A 274 -9.69 -2.04 18.17
CA PRO A 274 -10.91 -2.71 17.75
C PRO A 274 -12.16 -1.85 17.99
N VAL A 275 -13.00 -1.73 16.95
CA VAL A 275 -14.28 -0.99 16.99
C VAL A 275 -15.43 -2.00 16.92
N PRO A 276 -16.33 -2.06 17.93
CA PRO A 276 -17.48 -2.96 17.90
C PRO A 276 -18.33 -2.76 16.64
N GLY A 277 -18.73 -3.87 16.00
CA GLY A 277 -19.56 -3.85 14.79
C GLY A 277 -18.81 -3.54 13.49
N LYS A 278 -17.52 -3.23 13.54
CA LYS A 278 -16.64 -3.19 12.37
C LYS A 278 -15.75 -4.44 12.34
N TYR A 279 -15.89 -5.21 11.27
CA TYR A 279 -15.19 -6.48 11.09
C TYR A 279 -14.16 -6.46 9.95
N ASN A 280 -13.97 -5.31 9.29
CA ASN A 280 -12.92 -5.18 8.28
C ASN A 280 -11.56 -5.28 8.98
N ILE A 281 -10.76 -6.25 8.57
CA ILE A 281 -9.43 -6.50 9.13
C ILE A 281 -8.31 -5.82 8.35
N TYR A 282 -8.59 -5.29 7.15
CA TYR A 282 -7.67 -4.55 6.33
C TYR A 282 -7.96 -3.06 6.45
N LEU A 283 -6.94 -2.28 6.81
CA LEU A 283 -7.11 -0.87 7.10
C LEU A 283 -6.08 -0.06 6.31
N HIS A 284 -6.49 1.13 5.86
CA HIS A 284 -5.63 2.07 5.15
C HIS A 284 -5.90 3.52 5.62
N GLY A 285 -5.17 4.49 5.08
CA GLY A 285 -5.31 5.92 5.39
C GLY A 285 -4.35 6.47 6.45
N GLY A 286 -3.57 5.61 7.11
CA GLY A 286 -2.51 6.00 8.06
C GLY A 286 -1.13 6.13 7.40
N VAL A 287 -0.10 6.12 8.25
CA VAL A 287 1.32 6.22 7.86
C VAL A 287 2.09 4.99 8.35
N SER A 288 2.02 3.90 7.59
CA SER A 288 2.79 2.68 7.79
C SER A 288 3.59 2.34 6.53
N LEU A 289 4.55 1.41 6.64
CA LEU A 289 5.30 0.96 5.48
C LEU A 289 4.38 0.35 4.42
N MET A 290 3.44 -0.48 4.86
CA MET A 290 2.55 -1.23 3.96
C MET A 290 1.39 -0.40 3.40
N GLU A 291 1.11 0.78 3.96
CA GLU A 291 0.16 1.75 3.39
C GLU A 291 0.86 2.68 2.39
N CYS A 292 2.05 3.17 2.73
CA CYS A 292 2.70 4.26 2.01
C CYS A 292 3.62 3.80 0.87
N PHE A 293 4.33 2.68 1.01
CA PHE A 293 5.10 2.12 -0.09
C PHE A 293 4.19 1.26 -0.96
N VAL A 294 3.95 1.74 -2.19
CA VAL A 294 3.14 1.03 -3.18
C VAL A 294 4.04 0.47 -4.29
N PRO A 295 3.80 -0.76 -4.76
CA PRO A 295 4.63 -1.36 -5.78
C PRO A 295 4.44 -0.63 -7.12
N VAL A 296 5.53 -0.52 -7.88
CA VAL A 296 5.55 -0.10 -9.28
C VAL A 296 6.23 -1.19 -10.07
N ILE A 297 5.51 -1.80 -11.00
CA ILE A 297 6.03 -2.85 -11.88
C ILE A 297 6.09 -2.27 -13.29
N GLU A 298 7.30 -2.08 -13.78
CA GLU A 298 7.56 -1.70 -15.16
C GLU A 298 7.67 -2.97 -16.00
N VAL A 299 6.95 -3.00 -17.12
CA VAL A 299 6.89 -4.12 -18.05
C VAL A 299 7.26 -3.62 -19.44
N GLU A 300 8.23 -4.29 -20.07
CA GLU A 300 8.67 -4.04 -21.44
C GLU A 300 8.23 -5.18 -22.36
N LYS A 301 7.59 -4.83 -23.49
CA LYS A 301 7.09 -5.77 -24.50
C LYS A 301 7.75 -5.58 -25.86
#